data_AF-A0A750BCB7-F1
#
_entry.id   AF-A0A750BCB7-F1
#
_cell.length_a   1.000
_cell.length_b   1.000
_cell.length_c   1.000
_cell.angle_alpha   90.00
_cell.angle_beta   90.00
_cell.angle_gamma   90.00
#
_symmetry.space_group_name_H-M   'P 1'
#
loop_
_entity.id
_entity.type
_entity.pdbx_description
1 polymer ?
#
loop_
_entity_poly.entity_id
_entity_poly.type
_entity_poly.pdbx_seq_one_letter_code
_entity_poly.pdbx_strand_id
1 'polypeptide(L)'
;MVSSTVPFTSLNLKWDRSINPQASGDAREAYAVNPSTGRKIPVSFEVMLHDRMVDAGNDSVNVIFDDGSQLSSYSYSVILTHGETLFAGTYPVGVLADVTVA
;
A
#
# COMPACT_ATOMS: atom_id res chain seq x y z
N MET A 1 8.60 -4.97 -1.99
CA MET A 1 8.71 -6.43 -1.82
C MET A 1 8.77 -6.71 -0.33
N VAL A 2 7.93 -7.61 0.16
CA VAL A 2 7.97 -8.15 1.53
C VAL A 2 8.49 -9.59 1.44
N SER A 3 9.43 -9.96 2.30
CA SER A 3 10.05 -11.29 2.32
C SER A 3 10.15 -11.83 3.73
N SER A 4 9.90 -13.13 3.89
CA SER A 4 9.94 -13.83 5.17
C SER A 4 10.65 -15.18 4.99
N THR A 5 11.36 -15.63 6.03
CA THR A 5 11.97 -16.96 6.08
C THR A 5 10.96 -18.06 6.44
N VAL A 6 9.77 -17.67 6.90
CA VAL A 6 8.64 -18.57 7.19
C VAL A 6 7.45 -18.19 6.29
N PRO A 7 6.78 -19.14 5.62
CA PRO A 7 5.63 -18.81 4.79
C PRO A 7 4.54 -18.09 5.59
N PHE A 8 3.93 -17.07 4.99
CA PHE A 8 2.80 -16.35 5.57
C PHE A 8 1.52 -16.61 4.77
N THR A 9 0.39 -16.48 5.46
CA THR A 9 -0.97 -16.74 4.93
C THR A 9 -1.75 -15.47 4.64
N SER A 10 -1.32 -14.32 5.16
CA SER A 10 -1.89 -13.02 4.85
C SER A 10 -0.85 -11.91 4.87
N LEU A 11 -1.10 -10.86 4.09
CA LEU A 11 -0.37 -9.60 4.11
C LEU A 11 -1.34 -8.45 4.31
N ASN A 12 -1.19 -7.71 5.40
CA ASN A 12 -1.91 -6.45 5.63
C ASN A 12 -0.99 -5.29 5.26
N LEU A 13 -1.50 -4.38 4.43
CA LEU A 13 -0.81 -3.17 3.98
C LEU A 13 -1.52 -1.94 4.54
N LYS A 14 -0.73 -1.01 5.06
CA LYS A 14 -1.21 0.26 5.60
C LYS A 14 -0.28 1.40 5.20
N TRP A 15 -0.85 2.57 4.95
CA TRP A 15 -0.07 3.79 4.80
C TRP A 15 0.46 4.25 6.15
N ASP A 16 1.74 4.61 6.24
CA ASP A 16 2.24 5.34 7.40
C ASP A 16 1.61 6.75 7.39
N ARG A 17 0.59 6.96 8.23
CA ARG A 17 -0.16 8.23 8.27
C ARG A 17 0.63 9.41 8.80
N SER A 18 1.82 9.20 9.38
CA SER A 18 2.73 10.29 9.70
C SER A 18 3.46 10.84 8.47
N ILE A 19 3.55 10.05 7.40
CA ILE A 19 4.21 10.39 6.13
C ILE A 19 3.18 10.66 5.02
N ASN A 20 2.18 9.79 4.89
CA ASN A 20 1.19 9.79 3.83
C ASN A 20 -0.23 9.97 4.39
N PRO A 21 -0.72 11.22 4.52
CA PRO A 21 -2.06 11.49 5.03
C PRO A 21 -3.14 10.94 4.09
N GLN A 22 -4.32 10.74 4.64
CA GLN A 22 -5.46 10.17 3.94
C GLN A 22 -5.90 11.04 2.75
N ALA A 23 -6.12 10.42 1.58
CA ALA A 23 -6.57 11.10 0.36
C ALA A 23 -8.08 11.04 0.16
N SER A 24 -8.69 9.91 0.48
CA SER A 24 -10.13 9.66 0.42
C SER A 24 -10.56 8.82 1.62
N GLY A 25 -11.85 8.49 1.74
CA GLY A 25 -12.32 7.55 2.77
C GLY A 25 -11.72 6.14 2.64
N ASP A 26 -11.11 5.82 1.50
CA ASP A 26 -10.65 4.47 1.18
C ASP A 26 -9.26 4.19 1.78
N ALA A 27 -9.14 3.09 2.53
CA ALA A 27 -7.88 2.63 3.13
C ALA A 27 -6.73 2.43 2.12
N ARG A 28 -7.10 2.19 0.85
CA ARG A 28 -6.16 1.95 -0.25
C ARG A 28 -5.45 3.22 -0.69
N GLU A 29 -6.01 4.40 -0.42
CA GLU A 29 -5.51 5.67 -0.95
C GLU A 29 -4.84 6.57 0.11
N ALA A 30 -3.84 7.31 -0.35
CA ALA A 30 -3.15 8.32 0.44
C ALA A 30 -2.63 9.45 -0.44
N TYR A 31 -2.17 10.53 0.18
CA TYR A 31 -1.36 11.53 -0.48
C TYR A 31 0.13 11.27 -0.21
N ALA A 32 0.95 11.31 -1.25
CA ALA A 32 2.37 11.59 -1.09
C ALA A 32 2.57 13.10 -1.13
N VAL A 33 3.28 13.65 -0.13
CA VAL A 33 3.40 15.09 0.08
C VAL A 33 4.86 15.50 -0.05
N ASN A 34 5.14 16.42 -0.98
CA ASN A 34 6.48 16.97 -1.10
C ASN A 34 6.79 17.86 0.12
N PRO A 35 7.83 17.54 0.93
CA PRO A 35 8.10 18.27 2.18
C PRO A 35 8.51 19.74 1.98
N SER A 36 9.08 20.09 0.82
CA SER A 36 9.55 21.45 0.56
C SER A 36 8.49 22.38 -0.04
N THR A 37 7.47 21.82 -0.70
CA THR A 37 6.44 22.62 -1.39
C THR A 37 5.03 22.41 -0.86
N GLY A 38 4.79 21.38 -0.03
CA GLY A 38 3.46 20.99 0.44
C GLY A 38 2.55 20.43 -0.65
N ARG A 39 3.04 20.29 -1.89
CA ARG A 39 2.27 19.73 -3.01
C ARG A 39 1.96 18.27 -2.75
N LYS A 40 0.74 17.85 -3.08
CA LYS A 40 0.25 16.50 -2.85
C LYS A 40 0.01 15.80 -4.19
N ILE A 41 0.31 14.51 -4.24
CA ILE A 41 -0.08 13.63 -5.34
C ILE A 41 -0.81 12.41 -4.75
N PRO A 42 -1.96 12.01 -5.32
CA PRO A 42 -2.70 10.86 -4.83
C PRO A 42 -2.01 9.57 -5.26
N VAL A 43 -1.83 8.67 -4.29
CA VAL A 43 -1.21 7.36 -4.46
C VAL A 43 -2.13 6.27 -3.93
N SER A 44 -2.02 5.08 -4.51
CA SER A 44 -2.78 3.91 -4.08
C SER A 44 -1.94 2.65 -4.19
N PHE A 45 -2.31 1.62 -3.44
CA PHE A 45 -1.70 0.31 -3.59
C PHE A 45 -2.22 -0.38 -4.87
N GLU A 46 -1.44 -1.24 -5.47
CA GLU A 46 -1.89 -2.20 -6.50
C GLU A 46 -1.26 -3.57 -6.21
N VAL A 47 -2.08 -4.62 -6.28
CA VAL A 47 -1.67 -6.03 -6.06
C VAL A 47 -1.58 -6.75 -7.39
N MET A 48 -0.96 -7.94 -7.38
CA MET A 48 -0.86 -8.78 -8.58
C MET A 48 -2.25 -9.16 -9.12
N LEU A 49 -2.33 -9.40 -10.43
CA LEU A 49 -3.57 -9.52 -11.22
C LEU A 49 -4.57 -10.59 -10.72
N HIS A 50 -4.14 -11.48 -9.83
CA HIS A 50 -4.94 -12.59 -9.30
C HIS A 50 -5.21 -12.51 -7.79
N ASP A 51 -4.71 -11.48 -7.11
CA ASP A 51 -4.95 -11.28 -5.69
C ASP A 51 -6.01 -10.20 -5.47
N ARG A 52 -6.75 -10.33 -4.38
CA ARG A 52 -7.77 -9.36 -4.00
C ARG A 52 -7.31 -8.53 -2.82
N MET A 53 -7.44 -7.21 -2.97
CA MET A 53 -7.40 -6.26 -1.87
C MET A 53 -8.80 -6.10 -1.28
N VAL A 54 -8.92 -6.37 0.01
CA VAL A 54 -10.14 -6.09 0.78
C VAL A 54 -9.82 -5.12 1.89
N ASP A 55 -10.74 -4.18 2.12
CA ASP A 55 -10.68 -3.31 3.29
C ASP A 55 -10.72 -4.17 4.56
N ALA A 56 -9.67 -4.03 5.38
CA ALA A 56 -9.53 -4.74 6.64
C ALA A 56 -9.97 -3.89 7.84
N GLY A 57 -10.50 -2.69 7.58
CA GLY A 57 -10.77 -1.68 8.59
C GLY A 57 -9.47 -1.10 9.14
N ASN A 58 -9.62 -0.16 10.09
CA ASN A 58 -8.49 0.54 10.71
C ASN A 58 -7.48 1.10 9.71
N ASP A 59 -8.00 1.56 8.56
CA ASP A 59 -7.19 2.21 7.54
C ASP A 59 -6.09 1.27 6.99
N SER A 60 -6.49 0.02 6.72
CA SER A 60 -5.60 -1.01 6.21
C SER A 60 -6.29 -1.88 5.15
N VAL A 61 -5.48 -2.49 4.30
CA VAL A 61 -5.93 -3.37 3.22
C VAL A 61 -5.31 -4.74 3.45
N ASN A 62 -6.15 -5.77 3.51
CA ASN A 62 -5.67 -7.14 3.54
C ASN A 62 -5.61 -7.70 2.11
N VAL A 63 -4.49 -8.34 1.79
CA VAL A 63 -4.30 -9.07 0.54
C VAL A 63 -4.67 -10.53 0.80
N ILE A 64 -5.69 -11.01 0.09
CA ILE A 64 -6.12 -12.41 0.13
C ILE A 64 -5.52 -13.13 -1.09
N PHE A 65 -4.78 -14.21 -0.80
CA PHE A 65 -4.25 -15.13 -1.82
C PHE A 65 -5.36 -16.11 -2.21
N ASP A 66 -5.92 -15.94 -3.41
CA ASP A 66 -7.13 -16.66 -3.84
C ASP A 66 -6.91 -18.17 -4.05
N ASP A 67 -5.66 -18.61 -4.15
CA ASP A 67 -5.27 -20.02 -4.26
C ASP A 67 -4.94 -20.67 -2.90
N GLY A 68 -5.06 -19.94 -1.79
CA GLY A 68 -4.68 -20.42 -0.46
C GLY A 68 -3.17 -20.61 -0.30
N SER A 69 -2.36 -20.01 -1.18
CA SER A 69 -0.91 -20.13 -1.16
C SER A 69 -0.30 -19.63 0.16
N GLN A 70 0.69 -20.37 0.63
CA GLN A 70 1.63 -19.89 1.63
C GLN A 70 2.84 -19.29 0.91
N LEU A 71 3.07 -18.00 1.09
CA LEU A 71 4.10 -17.27 0.37
C LEU A 71 5.27 -16.94 1.29
N SER A 72 6.50 -17.08 0.79
CA SER A 72 7.71 -16.57 1.44
C SER A 72 8.07 -15.15 0.96
N SER A 73 7.45 -14.69 -0.12
CA SER A 73 7.64 -13.34 -0.67
C SER A 73 6.40 -12.84 -1.37
N TYR A 74 6.11 -11.54 -1.24
CA TYR A 74 5.03 -10.87 -1.95
C TYR A 74 5.46 -9.50 -2.48
N SER A 75 4.98 -9.16 -3.66
CA SER A 75 5.25 -7.87 -4.30
C SER A 75 3.93 -7.13 -4.55
N TYR A 76 3.89 -5.89 -4.08
CA TYR A 76 2.84 -4.92 -4.36
C TYR A 76 3.47 -3.70 -5.02
N SER A 77 2.63 -2.94 -5.71
CA SER A 77 2.99 -1.68 -6.36
C SER A 77 2.35 -0.50 -5.62
N VAL A 78 3.00 0.65 -5.69
CA VAL A 78 2.40 1.94 -5.37
C VAL A 78 2.21 2.68 -6.69
N ILE A 79 0.97 3.04 -6.99
CA ILE A 79 0.58 3.67 -8.25
C ILE A 79 0.06 5.07 -8.01
N LEU A 80 0.14 5.92 -9.04
CA LEU A 80 -0.52 7.22 -9.07
C LEU A 80 -1.95 7.02 -9.55
N THR A 81 -2.94 7.49 -8.80
CA THR A 81 -4.36 7.26 -9.14
C THR A 81 -4.97 8.32 -10.03
N HIS A 82 -4.44 9.54 -10.04
CA HIS A 82 -4.93 10.63 -10.88
C HIS A 82 -3.82 11.20 -11.76
N GLY A 83 -4.13 11.42 -13.03
CA GLY A 83 -3.23 12.03 -14.02
C GLY A 83 -3.09 13.55 -13.90
N GLU A 84 -3.48 14.13 -12.78
CA GLU A 84 -3.35 15.56 -12.55
C GLU A 84 -1.87 15.93 -12.43
N THR A 85 -1.50 17.01 -13.12
CA THR A 85 -0.16 17.60 -13.25
C THR A 85 0.82 17.19 -12.14
N LEU A 86 1.74 16.30 -12.48
CA LEU A 86 2.84 15.93 -11.59
C LEU A 86 3.85 17.07 -11.55
N PHE A 87 4.17 17.50 -10.35
CA PHE A 87 5.20 18.52 -10.14
C PHE A 87 6.53 17.83 -9.84
N ALA A 88 7.61 18.34 -10.44
CA ALA A 88 8.94 17.83 -10.15
C ALA A 88 9.27 17.99 -8.65
N GLY A 89 9.82 16.93 -8.05
CA GLY A 89 10.21 16.95 -6.65
C GLY A 89 10.33 15.56 -6.06
N THR A 90 10.61 15.51 -4.75
CA THR A 90 10.68 14.26 -3.97
C THR A 90 9.42 14.14 -3.12
N TYR A 91 8.76 12.99 -3.24
CA TYR A 91 7.52 12.68 -2.55
C TYR A 91 7.72 11.39 -1.75
N PRO A 92 7.97 11.47 -0.44
CA PRO A 92 8.18 10.29 0.38
C PRO A 92 6.92 9.43 0.46
N VAL A 93 7.14 8.11 0.48
CA VAL A 93 6.11 7.09 0.60
C VAL A 93 6.54 6.12 1.70
N GLY A 94 5.71 6.00 2.74
CA GLY A 94 5.86 5.10 3.86
C GLY A 94 4.73 4.08 3.88
N VAL A 95 5.10 2.80 3.88
CA VAL A 95 4.17 1.68 3.92
C VAL A 95 4.52 0.82 5.11
N LEU A 96 3.51 0.53 5.93
CA LEU A 96 3.55 -0.47 6.99
C LEU A 96 2.97 -1.76 6.41
N ALA A 97 3.68 -2.87 6.62
CA ALA A 97 3.31 -4.17 6.10
C ALA A 97 3.40 -5.21 7.22
N ASP A 98 2.26 -5.77 7.60
CA ASP A 98 2.15 -6.82 8.60
C ASP A 98 1.89 -8.17 7.92
N VAL A 99 2.67 -9.19 8.27
CA VAL A 99 2.50 -10.56 7.75
C VAL A 99 2.01 -11.48 8.86
N THR A 100 1.05 -12.35 8.55
CA THR A 100 0.58 -13.38 9.48
C THR A 100 1.20 -14.72 9.12
N VAL A 101 1.95 -15.30 10.04
CA VAL A 101 2.52 -16.65 9.93
C VAL A 101 1.59 -17.63 10.64
N ALA A 102 1.30 -18.77 10.01
CA ALA A 102 0.48 -19.86 10.57
C ALA A 102 1.34 -21.07 10.94
#